data_AF-A0A1X7R762-F1
#
_entry.id   AF-A0A1X7R762-F1
#
_cell.length_a   1.000
_cell.length_b   1.000
_cell.length_c   1.000
_cell.angle_alpha   90.00
_cell.angle_beta   90.00
_cell.angle_gamma   90.00
#
_symmetry.space_group_name_H-M   'P 1'
#
loop_
_entity.id
_entity.type
_entity.pdbx_description
1 polymer ?
#
loop_
_entity_poly.entity_id
_entity_poly.type
_entity_poly.pdbx_seq_one_letter_code
_entity_poly.pdbx_strand_id
1 'polypeptide(L)'
;MPAPNLQSTAILTEHLEYPPISLLDEIINNVNDIMYKCTAAMEKYLLRKSNIEGIDYSEEIRVGIAKLETLLEHTVDKNFDKLELYVLRNVLMIPQELLESNVFLLKHQSGLDIDWLSHDKDISNDPELFKEKMIEFETKLLRNQLLRDRIKQVKRLQTEVKKFKLFIEKSLNELINNNDEGINNNVPFKDMFQSLRPIDDSMGFLISQLKQLYTESEDNCSTQLVQSVLDDNKSKNSNSIGDKNHKTLLSRAQYIETVANSVLESRSNVSKTNDRQIFTNNNINNIQIEDPDLSLFNEL
;
A
#
# COMPACT_ATOMS: atom_id res chain seq x y z
N MET A 1 -55.42 12.89 -25.62
CA MET A 1 -54.25 12.38 -26.36
C MET A 1 -53.70 11.21 -25.58
N PRO A 2 -53.44 10.07 -26.23
CA PRO A 2 -53.35 8.80 -25.54
C PRO A 2 -52.03 8.70 -24.76
N ALA A 3 -52.10 8.05 -23.60
CA ALA A 3 -50.94 7.71 -22.79
C ALA A 3 -49.96 6.83 -23.59
N PRO A 4 -48.65 6.79 -23.22
CA PRO A 4 -47.72 5.83 -23.81
C PRO A 4 -48.33 4.43 -23.67
N ASN A 5 -48.59 3.77 -24.79
CA ASN A 5 -49.22 2.47 -24.77
C ASN A 5 -48.17 1.44 -24.33
N LEU A 6 -48.53 0.52 -23.44
CA LEU A 6 -47.60 -0.51 -22.92
C LEU A 6 -46.90 -1.28 -24.05
N GLN A 7 -47.60 -1.46 -25.18
CA GLN A 7 -47.06 -2.05 -26.40
C GLN A 7 -45.92 -1.24 -27.01
N SER A 8 -46.05 0.10 -27.09
CA SER A 8 -44.99 0.98 -27.60
C SER A 8 -43.73 0.87 -26.75
N THR A 9 -43.89 0.85 -25.43
CA THR A 9 -42.76 0.70 -24.51
C THR A 9 -42.12 -0.67 -24.59
N ALA A 10 -42.91 -1.74 -24.76
CA ALA A 10 -42.38 -3.10 -24.90
C ALA A 10 -41.53 -3.27 -26.16
N ILE A 11 -42.05 -2.77 -27.29
CA ILE A 11 -41.35 -2.82 -28.57
C ILE A 11 -40.07 -1.97 -28.53
N LEU A 12 -40.13 -0.79 -27.90
CA LEU A 12 -38.94 0.05 -27.70
C LEU A 12 -37.91 -0.63 -26.79
N THR A 13 -38.34 -1.26 -25.70
CA THR A 13 -37.43 -2.00 -24.80
C THR A 13 -36.78 -3.19 -25.50
N GLU A 14 -37.50 -3.84 -26.41
CA GLU A 14 -36.98 -4.96 -27.20
C GLU A 14 -35.98 -4.46 -28.26
N HIS A 15 -36.26 -3.32 -28.90
CA HIS A 15 -35.36 -2.73 -29.89
C HIS A 15 -34.07 -2.19 -29.28
N LEU A 16 -34.18 -1.50 -28.14
CA LEU A 16 -33.06 -0.86 -27.46
C LEU A 16 -32.28 -1.83 -26.58
N GLU A 17 -32.85 -3.00 -26.26
CA GLU A 17 -32.33 -3.97 -25.27
C GLU A 17 -32.27 -3.43 -23.83
N TYR A 18 -32.76 -2.20 -23.60
CA TYR A 18 -32.89 -1.57 -22.29
C TYR A 18 -34.15 -0.69 -22.24
N PRO A 19 -34.70 -0.42 -21.03
CA PRO A 19 -35.83 0.49 -20.89
C PRO A 19 -35.46 1.93 -21.28
N PRO A 20 -36.27 2.62 -22.11
CA PRO A 20 -36.09 4.04 -22.45
C PRO A 20 -35.82 4.97 -21.27
N ILE A 21 -36.45 4.69 -20.12
CA ILE A 21 -36.30 5.47 -18.88
C ILE A 21 -34.87 5.34 -18.33
N SER A 22 -34.26 4.16 -18.43
CA SER A 22 -32.89 3.93 -17.94
C SER A 22 -31.85 4.79 -18.65
N LEU A 23 -32.03 5.09 -19.94
CA LEU A 23 -31.15 6.01 -20.68
C LEU A 23 -31.20 7.42 -20.07
N LEU A 24 -32.40 7.89 -19.73
CA LEU A 24 -32.59 9.23 -19.16
C LEU A 24 -32.06 9.29 -17.73
N ASP A 25 -32.29 8.23 -16.93
CA ASP A 25 -31.71 8.10 -15.58
C ASP A 25 -30.18 8.20 -15.62
N GLU A 26 -29.52 7.49 -16.54
CA GLU A 26 -28.06 7.55 -16.71
C GLU A 26 -27.58 8.95 -17.12
N ILE A 27 -28.31 9.65 -18.00
CA ILE A 27 -27.98 11.02 -18.40
C ILE A 27 -28.09 11.95 -17.18
N ILE A 28 -29.17 11.89 -16.42
CA ILE A 28 -29.40 12.72 -15.24
C ILE A 28 -28.30 12.47 -14.20
N ASN A 29 -28.01 11.20 -13.91
CA ASN A 29 -26.96 10.83 -12.97
C ASN A 29 -25.59 11.38 -13.39
N ASN A 30 -25.23 11.25 -14.67
CA ASN A 30 -23.97 11.76 -15.19
C ASN A 30 -23.88 13.29 -15.13
N VAL A 31 -24.97 14.00 -15.42
CA VAL A 31 -24.99 15.47 -15.35
C VAL A 31 -24.85 15.95 -13.91
N ASN A 32 -25.55 15.33 -12.96
CA ASN A 32 -25.43 15.63 -11.54
C ASN A 32 -23.99 15.36 -11.03
N ASP A 33 -23.40 14.25 -11.44
CA ASP A 33 -22.00 13.94 -11.17
C ASP A 33 -21.03 15.02 -11.69
N ILE A 34 -21.23 15.49 -12.92
CA ILE A 34 -20.41 16.54 -13.54
C ILE A 34 -20.61 17.86 -12.81
N MET A 35 -21.85 18.19 -12.44
CA MET A 35 -22.20 19.39 -11.69
C MET A 35 -21.42 19.45 -10.38
N TYR A 36 -21.50 18.41 -9.55
CA TYR A 36 -20.78 18.35 -8.27
C TYR A 36 -19.26 18.38 -8.44
N LYS A 37 -18.73 17.70 -9.47
CA LYS A 37 -17.29 17.75 -9.78
C LYS A 37 -16.86 19.15 -10.20
N CYS A 38 -17.69 19.87 -10.97
CA CYS A 38 -17.42 21.22 -11.45
C CYS A 38 -17.47 22.25 -10.31
N THR A 39 -18.51 22.22 -9.46
CA THR A 39 -18.64 23.13 -8.31
C THR A 39 -17.48 22.96 -7.33
N ALA A 40 -17.11 21.71 -7.01
CA ALA A 40 -15.95 21.41 -6.16
C ALA A 40 -14.62 21.85 -6.79
N ALA A 41 -14.45 21.66 -8.11
CA ALA A 41 -13.26 22.13 -8.82
C ALA A 41 -13.17 23.66 -8.82
N MET A 42 -14.31 24.34 -9.01
CA MET A 42 -14.42 25.79 -8.97
C MET A 42 -14.12 26.34 -7.57
N GLU A 43 -14.62 25.71 -6.51
CA GLU A 43 -14.26 26.04 -5.12
C GLU A 43 -12.77 25.92 -4.88
N LYS A 44 -12.18 24.77 -5.22
CA LYS A 44 -10.74 24.54 -5.06
C LYS A 44 -9.89 25.55 -5.84
N TYR A 45 -10.34 25.95 -7.03
CA TYR A 45 -9.64 26.94 -7.85
C TYR A 45 -9.75 28.35 -7.25
N LEU A 46 -10.94 28.75 -6.81
CA LEU A 46 -11.17 30.06 -6.21
C LEU A 46 -10.48 30.20 -4.85
N LEU A 47 -10.48 29.15 -4.02
CA LEU A 47 -9.74 29.13 -2.74
C LEU A 47 -8.22 29.26 -2.91
N ARG A 48 -7.66 28.81 -4.04
CA ARG A 48 -6.24 29.05 -4.35
C ARG A 48 -5.93 30.53 -4.65
N LYS A 49 -6.95 31.29 -5.05
CA LYS A 49 -6.84 32.71 -5.43
C LYS A 49 -7.59 33.62 -4.45
N SER A 50 -7.99 33.12 -3.28
CA SER A 50 -8.88 33.84 -2.35
C SER A 50 -8.20 35.00 -1.63
N ASN A 51 -6.87 34.98 -1.50
CA ASN A 51 -6.13 36.06 -0.88
C ASN A 51 -5.79 37.13 -1.91
N ILE A 52 -6.56 38.21 -1.90
CA ILE A 52 -6.33 39.40 -2.72
C ILE A 52 -6.12 40.55 -1.74
N GLU A 53 -4.97 41.22 -1.85
CA GLU A 53 -4.65 42.44 -1.09
C GLU A 53 -4.73 42.29 0.45
N GLY A 54 -4.52 41.07 0.97
CA GLY A 54 -4.50 40.79 2.41
C GLY A 54 -5.87 40.59 3.04
N ILE A 55 -6.93 40.56 2.23
CA ILE A 55 -8.30 40.24 2.65
C ILE A 55 -8.60 38.80 2.26
N ASP A 56 -9.09 38.02 3.21
CA ASP A 56 -9.48 36.63 2.98
C ASP A 56 -10.96 36.54 2.56
N TYR A 57 -11.19 36.26 1.28
CA TYR A 57 -12.54 36.06 0.72
C TYR A 57 -13.01 34.61 0.78
N SER A 58 -12.30 33.71 1.47
CA SER A 58 -12.59 32.27 1.45
C SER A 58 -14.01 31.92 1.90
N GLU A 59 -14.55 32.61 2.90
CA GLU A 59 -15.91 32.37 3.39
C GLU A 59 -16.99 32.89 2.44
N GLU A 60 -16.77 34.04 1.81
CA GLU A 60 -17.70 34.56 0.80
C GLU A 60 -17.76 33.67 -0.44
N ILE A 61 -16.60 33.13 -0.85
CA ILE A 61 -16.50 32.16 -1.95
C ILE A 61 -17.29 30.89 -1.62
N ARG A 62 -17.14 30.34 -0.41
CA ARG A 62 -17.89 29.14 0.02
C ARG A 62 -19.40 29.36 0.00
N VAL A 63 -19.85 30.48 0.56
CA VAL A 63 -21.29 30.83 0.58
C VAL A 63 -21.81 31.08 -0.84
N GLY A 64 -21.03 31.73 -1.70
CA GLY A 64 -21.38 31.97 -3.09
C GLY A 64 -21.51 30.67 -3.89
N ILE A 65 -20.58 29.73 -3.70
CA ILE A 65 -20.59 28.43 -4.39
C ILE A 65 -21.73 27.56 -3.89
N ALA A 66 -22.00 27.52 -2.59
CA ALA A 66 -23.14 26.79 -2.05
C ALA A 66 -24.48 27.31 -2.63
N LYS A 67 -24.63 28.63 -2.76
CA LYS A 67 -25.81 29.23 -3.41
C LYS A 67 -25.90 28.88 -4.90
N LEU A 68 -24.77 28.89 -5.61
CA LEU A 68 -24.71 28.51 -7.02
C LEU A 68 -25.06 27.05 -7.22
N GLU A 69 -24.58 26.16 -6.36
CA GLU A 69 -24.87 24.73 -6.37
C GLU A 69 -26.36 24.47 -6.24
N THR A 70 -27.03 25.02 -5.21
CA THR A 70 -28.48 24.86 -5.04
C THR A 70 -29.28 25.44 -6.22
N LEU A 71 -28.83 26.55 -6.79
CA LEU A 71 -29.49 27.14 -7.97
C LEU A 71 -29.33 26.21 -9.19
N LEU A 72 -28.15 25.64 -9.36
CA LEU A 72 -27.82 24.77 -10.46
C LEU A 72 -28.58 23.45 -10.36
N GLU A 73 -28.65 22.83 -9.18
CA GLU A 73 -29.47 21.65 -8.88
C GLU A 73 -30.91 21.87 -9.34
N HIS A 74 -31.57 22.92 -8.82
CA HIS A 74 -32.96 23.21 -9.18
C HIS A 74 -33.14 23.49 -10.69
N THR A 75 -32.16 24.12 -11.33
CA THR A 75 -32.22 24.44 -12.76
C THR A 75 -32.01 23.20 -13.63
N VAL A 76 -31.06 22.34 -13.25
CA VAL A 76 -30.78 21.07 -13.89
C VAL A 76 -32.01 20.19 -13.76
N ASP A 77 -32.50 19.91 -12.56
CA ASP A 77 -33.68 19.06 -12.32
C ASP A 77 -34.87 19.51 -13.18
N LYS A 78 -35.24 20.80 -13.11
CA LYS A 78 -36.38 21.34 -13.87
C LYS A 78 -36.23 21.23 -15.39
N ASN A 79 -35.02 21.38 -15.91
CA ASN A 79 -34.77 21.29 -17.35
C ASN A 79 -34.67 19.84 -17.82
N PHE A 80 -34.11 18.96 -16.99
CA PHE A 80 -34.00 17.54 -17.29
C PHE A 80 -35.32 16.80 -17.12
N ASP A 81 -36.21 17.20 -16.21
CA ASP A 81 -37.60 16.73 -16.15
C ASP A 81 -38.34 17.03 -17.48
N LYS A 82 -38.12 18.24 -18.03
CA LYS A 82 -38.69 18.62 -19.33
C LYS A 82 -38.06 17.85 -20.48
N LEU A 83 -36.76 17.60 -20.42
CA LEU A 83 -36.06 16.78 -21.40
C LEU A 83 -36.60 15.35 -21.36
N GLU A 84 -36.76 14.76 -20.18
CA GLU A 84 -37.32 13.42 -19.99
C GLU A 84 -38.69 13.34 -20.63
N LEU A 85 -39.58 14.27 -20.28
CA LEU A 85 -40.92 14.34 -20.85
C LEU A 85 -40.89 14.52 -22.37
N TYR A 86 -39.98 15.33 -22.90
CA TYR A 86 -39.86 15.56 -24.34
C TYR A 86 -39.35 14.31 -25.08
N VAL A 87 -38.31 13.65 -24.54
CA VAL A 87 -37.70 12.47 -25.14
C VAL A 87 -38.68 11.31 -25.14
N LEU A 88 -39.35 11.03 -24.01
CA LEU A 88 -40.33 9.96 -23.90
C LEU A 88 -41.58 10.21 -24.75
N ARG A 89 -41.92 11.48 -25.01
CA ARG A 89 -43.11 11.84 -25.79
C ARG A 89 -42.86 11.97 -27.29
N ASN A 90 -41.68 12.41 -27.71
CA ASN A 90 -41.43 12.75 -29.12
C ASN A 90 -40.37 11.87 -29.77
N VAL A 91 -39.27 11.60 -29.07
CA VAL A 91 -38.12 10.86 -29.65
C VAL A 91 -38.35 9.35 -29.54
N LEU A 92 -38.77 8.89 -28.37
CA LEU A 92 -38.99 7.48 -28.04
C LEU A 92 -40.50 7.16 -28.06
N MET A 93 -41.20 7.63 -29.09
CA MET A 93 -42.61 7.35 -29.29
C MET A 93 -42.85 6.69 -30.65
N ILE A 94 -43.56 5.57 -30.64
CA ILE A 94 -44.03 4.90 -31.85
C ILE A 94 -45.47 5.37 -32.13
N PRO A 95 -45.78 5.88 -33.33
CA PRO A 95 -47.15 6.22 -33.72
C PRO A 95 -48.12 5.04 -33.55
N GLN A 96 -49.27 5.29 -32.92
CA GLN A 96 -50.24 4.23 -32.61
C GLN A 96 -50.86 3.59 -33.85
N GLU A 97 -51.01 4.36 -34.93
CA GLU A 97 -51.52 3.86 -36.23
C GLU A 97 -50.67 2.70 -36.77
N LEU A 98 -49.36 2.72 -36.54
CA LEU A 98 -48.43 1.66 -36.99
C LEU A 98 -48.51 0.41 -36.11
N LEU A 99 -48.89 0.58 -34.85
CA LEU A 99 -49.09 -0.51 -33.89
C LEU A 99 -50.43 -1.19 -34.11
N GLU A 100 -51.50 -0.41 -34.31
CA GLU A 100 -52.85 -0.94 -34.58
C GLU A 100 -52.93 -1.67 -35.92
N SER A 101 -52.21 -1.19 -36.94
CA SER A 101 -52.10 -1.86 -38.23
C SER A 101 -51.14 -3.06 -38.24
N ASN A 102 -50.42 -3.31 -37.14
CA ASN A 102 -49.43 -4.38 -36.98
C ASN A 102 -48.35 -4.39 -38.07
N VAL A 103 -48.04 -3.22 -38.65
CA VAL A 103 -47.02 -3.05 -39.71
C VAL A 103 -45.64 -2.78 -39.10
N PHE A 104 -45.59 -2.36 -37.84
CA PHE A 104 -44.33 -2.10 -37.15
C PHE A 104 -43.70 -3.42 -36.66
N LEU A 105 -42.68 -3.88 -37.37
CA LEU A 105 -41.94 -5.11 -37.07
C LEU A 105 -40.46 -4.80 -36.85
N LEU A 106 -39.86 -5.46 -35.85
CA LEU A 106 -38.42 -5.38 -35.62
C LEU A 106 -37.66 -6.35 -36.53
N LYS A 107 -36.37 -6.10 -36.73
CA LYS A 107 -35.52 -6.90 -37.62
C LYS A 107 -35.53 -8.39 -37.24
N HIS A 108 -35.51 -8.73 -35.95
CA HIS A 108 -35.55 -10.11 -35.49
C HIS A 108 -36.96 -10.74 -35.54
N GLN A 109 -38.01 -9.93 -35.66
CA GLN A 109 -39.40 -10.39 -35.82
C GLN A 109 -39.76 -10.71 -37.28
N SER A 110 -38.95 -10.22 -38.25
CA SER A 110 -39.19 -10.39 -39.68
C SER A 110 -39.11 -11.83 -40.23
N GLY A 111 -38.73 -12.81 -39.40
CA GLY A 111 -38.70 -14.23 -39.73
C GLY A 111 -39.63 -15.10 -38.87
N LEU A 112 -40.46 -14.49 -38.02
CA LEU A 112 -41.43 -15.20 -37.19
C LEU A 112 -42.77 -15.36 -37.93
N ASP A 113 -42.76 -16.10 -39.05
CA ASP A 113 -44.01 -16.56 -39.65
C ASP A 113 -44.60 -17.69 -38.81
N ILE A 114 -45.91 -17.57 -38.53
CA ILE A 114 -46.66 -18.46 -37.65
C ILE A 114 -46.91 -19.80 -38.36
N ASP A 115 -45.89 -20.64 -38.39
CA ASP A 115 -46.01 -22.07 -38.71
C ASP A 115 -45.42 -22.92 -37.56
N TRP A 116 -45.63 -22.47 -36.32
CA TRP A 116 -45.15 -23.11 -35.09
C TRP A 116 -45.83 -24.45 -34.80
N LEU A 117 -46.97 -24.76 -35.43
CA LEU A 117 -47.71 -25.99 -35.15
C LEU A 117 -47.07 -27.23 -35.82
N SER A 118 -46.12 -27.03 -36.74
CA SER A 118 -45.50 -28.10 -37.54
C SER A 118 -44.01 -28.36 -37.22
N HIS A 119 -43.34 -27.51 -36.41
CA HIS A 119 -41.89 -27.55 -36.18
C HIS A 119 -41.44 -27.92 -34.75
N ASP A 120 -42.33 -28.49 -33.94
CA ASP A 120 -42.06 -28.93 -32.55
C ASP A 120 -40.98 -30.03 -32.41
N LYS A 121 -40.31 -30.40 -33.51
CA LYS A 121 -39.25 -31.42 -33.57
C LYS A 121 -37.84 -30.87 -33.77
N ASP A 122 -37.68 -29.62 -34.21
CA ASP A 122 -36.36 -29.07 -34.57
C ASP A 122 -35.76 -28.09 -33.54
N ILE A 123 -36.53 -27.71 -32.49
CA ILE A 123 -36.05 -26.87 -31.38
C ILE A 123 -35.04 -27.62 -30.47
N SER A 124 -34.78 -28.89 -30.77
CA SER A 124 -33.79 -29.73 -30.07
C SER A 124 -32.33 -29.54 -30.53
N ASN A 125 -32.06 -28.64 -31.49
CA ASN A 125 -30.70 -28.20 -31.82
C ASN A 125 -30.45 -26.89 -31.04
N ASP A 126 -29.68 -26.81 -29.95
CA ASP A 126 -28.44 -27.50 -29.60
C ASP A 126 -28.28 -27.63 -28.06
N PRO A 127 -28.57 -28.79 -27.45
CA PRO A 127 -28.24 -29.02 -26.04
C PRO A 127 -26.73 -28.89 -25.77
N GLU A 128 -25.89 -29.07 -26.79
CA GLU A 128 -24.44 -28.90 -26.70
C GLU A 128 -24.02 -27.43 -26.66
N LEU A 129 -24.60 -26.56 -27.50
CA LEU A 129 -24.33 -25.11 -27.46
C LEU A 129 -24.81 -24.49 -26.14
N PHE A 130 -25.96 -24.94 -25.64
CA PHE A 130 -26.47 -24.48 -24.34
C PHE A 130 -25.57 -24.95 -23.19
N LYS A 131 -25.08 -26.20 -23.24
CA LYS A 131 -24.09 -26.71 -22.28
C LYS A 131 -22.78 -25.92 -22.36
N GLU A 132 -22.29 -25.61 -23.55
CA GLU A 132 -21.07 -24.82 -23.75
C GLU A 132 -21.21 -23.41 -23.16
N LYS A 133 -22.31 -22.70 -23.46
CA LYS A 133 -22.61 -21.40 -22.84
C LYS A 133 -22.77 -21.49 -21.33
N MET A 134 -23.32 -22.60 -20.83
CA MET A 134 -23.48 -22.80 -19.38
C MET A 134 -22.13 -23.02 -18.69
N ILE A 135 -21.23 -23.81 -19.29
CA ILE A 135 -19.86 -23.99 -18.83
C ILE A 135 -19.10 -22.66 -18.90
N GLU A 136 -19.27 -21.90 -19.99
CA GLU A 136 -18.65 -20.57 -20.14
C GLU A 136 -19.14 -19.62 -19.04
N PHE A 137 -20.44 -19.61 -18.74
CA PHE A 137 -21.00 -18.80 -17.67
C PHE A 137 -20.46 -19.22 -16.29
N GLU A 138 -20.39 -20.52 -16.02
CA GLU A 138 -19.84 -21.07 -14.78
C GLU A 138 -18.36 -20.68 -14.61
N THR A 139 -17.56 -20.75 -15.68
CA THR A 139 -16.15 -20.34 -15.65
C THR A 139 -16.00 -18.84 -15.40
N LYS A 140 -16.86 -18.00 -16.01
CA LYS A 140 -16.88 -16.54 -15.78
C LYS A 140 -17.29 -16.22 -14.34
N LEU A 141 -18.24 -16.96 -13.77
CA LEU A 141 -18.70 -16.79 -12.40
C LEU A 141 -17.60 -17.17 -11.40
N LEU A 142 -16.96 -18.33 -11.57
CA LEU A 142 -15.84 -18.78 -10.74
C LEU A 142 -14.67 -17.81 -10.83
N ARG A 143 -14.34 -17.34 -12.05
CA ARG A 143 -13.33 -16.30 -12.26
C ARG A 143 -13.68 -15.01 -11.50
N ASN A 144 -14.93 -14.55 -11.58
CA ASN A 144 -15.36 -13.35 -10.87
C ASN A 144 -15.22 -13.51 -9.34
N GLN A 145 -15.59 -14.67 -8.79
CA GLN A 145 -15.41 -14.99 -7.37
C GLN A 145 -13.94 -14.96 -6.96
N LEU A 146 -13.06 -15.64 -7.73
CA LEU A 146 -11.62 -15.63 -7.46
C LEU A 146 -11.04 -14.22 -7.51
N LEU A 147 -11.45 -13.40 -8.48
CA LEU A 147 -11.04 -11.99 -8.55
C LEU A 147 -11.50 -11.20 -7.32
N ARG A 148 -12.74 -11.40 -6.85
CA ARG A 148 -13.24 -10.74 -5.63
C ARG A 148 -12.42 -11.13 -4.41
N ASP A 149 -12.06 -12.40 -4.27
CA ASP A 149 -11.23 -12.87 -3.16
C ASP A 149 -9.81 -12.29 -3.22
N ARG A 150 -9.21 -12.24 -4.42
CA ARG A 150 -7.90 -11.58 -4.62
C ARG A 150 -7.96 -10.09 -4.30
N ILE A 151 -9.00 -9.38 -4.73
CA ILE A 151 -9.21 -7.96 -4.39
C ILE A 151 -9.32 -7.79 -2.87
N LYS A 152 -10.02 -8.70 -2.18
CA LYS A 152 -10.14 -8.66 -0.71
C LYS A 152 -8.79 -8.89 -0.01
N GLN A 153 -8.00 -9.85 -0.48
CA GLN A 153 -6.64 -10.10 0.03
C GLN A 153 -5.73 -8.89 -0.19
N VAL A 154 -5.72 -8.33 -1.40
CA VAL A 154 -4.91 -7.14 -1.74
C VAL A 154 -5.31 -5.93 -0.89
N LYS A 155 -6.61 -5.70 -0.67
CA LYS A 155 -7.08 -4.61 0.21
C LYS A 155 -6.62 -4.79 1.65
N ARG A 156 -6.68 -6.02 2.20
CA ARG A 156 -6.16 -6.32 3.54
C ARG A 156 -4.66 -6.06 3.62
N LEU A 157 -3.89 -6.57 2.67
CA LEU A 157 -2.45 -6.35 2.61
C LEU A 157 -2.12 -4.86 2.49
N GLN A 158 -2.85 -4.12 1.66
CA GLN A 158 -2.67 -2.67 1.52
C GLN A 158 -2.91 -1.93 2.85
N THR A 159 -3.92 -2.33 3.63
CA THR A 159 -4.15 -1.74 4.95
C THR A 159 -3.05 -2.09 5.95
N GLU A 160 -2.57 -3.34 5.95
CA GLU A 160 -1.48 -3.77 6.82
C GLU A 160 -0.15 -3.07 6.48
N VAL A 161 0.19 -2.97 5.19
CA VAL A 161 1.37 -2.23 4.73
C VAL A 161 1.26 -0.74 5.06
N LYS A 162 0.09 -0.13 4.94
CA LYS A 162 -0.12 1.27 5.36
C LYS A 162 0.08 1.44 6.86
N LYS A 163 -0.47 0.54 7.69
CA LYS A 163 -0.27 0.55 9.15
C LYS A 163 1.20 0.36 9.50
N PHE A 164 1.89 -0.58 8.86
CA PHE A 164 3.30 -0.85 9.09
C PHE A 164 4.19 0.32 8.68
N LYS A 165 3.93 0.93 7.52
CA LYS A 165 4.62 2.15 7.10
C LYS A 165 4.40 3.28 8.10
N LEU A 166 3.16 3.49 8.54
CA LEU A 166 2.82 4.52 9.51
C LEU A 166 3.43 4.22 10.89
N PHE A 167 3.56 2.94 11.26
CA PHE A 167 4.29 2.50 12.45
C PHE A 167 5.78 2.80 12.33
N ILE A 168 6.43 2.46 11.21
CA ILE A 168 7.85 2.81 10.98
C ILE A 168 8.05 4.32 11.00
N GLU A 169 7.21 5.10 10.31
CA GLU A 169 7.31 6.56 10.32
C GLU A 169 7.13 7.11 11.74
N LYS A 170 6.19 6.57 12.52
CA LYS A 170 6.03 6.93 13.93
C LYS A 170 7.21 6.50 14.78
N SER A 171 7.71 5.28 14.67
CA SER A 171 8.86 4.78 15.45
C SER A 171 10.14 5.51 15.10
N LEU A 172 10.36 5.85 13.83
CA LEU A 172 11.47 6.70 13.41
C LEU A 172 11.32 8.11 13.96
N ASN A 173 10.12 8.70 13.89
CA ASN A 173 9.86 10.03 14.44
C ASN A 173 9.89 10.05 15.98
N GLU A 174 9.48 8.98 16.65
CA GLU A 174 9.56 8.77 18.10
C GLU A 174 11.01 8.57 18.53
N LEU A 175 11.84 7.85 17.77
CA LEU A 175 13.30 7.81 18.01
C LEU A 175 13.95 9.20 17.81
N ILE A 176 13.41 10.04 16.94
CA ILE A 176 13.87 11.41 16.73
C ILE A 176 13.36 12.36 17.84
N ASN A 177 12.18 12.12 18.42
CA ASN A 177 11.48 13.03 19.33
C ASN A 177 11.52 12.60 20.82
N ASN A 178 11.68 11.32 21.16
CA ASN A 178 11.64 10.81 22.56
C ASN A 178 12.90 11.13 23.37
N ASN A 179 13.83 11.94 22.85
CA ASN A 179 14.89 12.53 23.67
C ASN A 179 14.50 13.92 24.24
N ASP A 180 13.34 14.47 23.88
CA ASP A 180 12.95 15.86 24.24
C ASP A 180 12.07 15.98 25.51
N GLU A 181 11.56 14.88 26.07
CA GLU A 181 10.73 14.90 27.30
C GLU A 181 11.52 14.43 28.54
N GLY A 182 12.53 15.20 28.94
CA GLY A 182 13.34 14.87 30.12
C GLY A 182 14.50 15.81 30.41
N ILE A 183 14.19 17.04 30.83
CA ILE A 183 15.04 17.96 31.63
C ILE A 183 16.43 18.28 31.03
N ASN A 184 16.52 19.49 30.46
CA ASN A 184 17.68 20.39 30.41
C ASN A 184 19.08 19.73 30.49
N ASN A 185 19.81 19.82 29.36
CA ASN A 185 21.27 19.66 29.20
C ASN A 185 21.77 18.36 28.54
N ASN A 186 21.09 17.79 27.56
CA ASN A 186 21.75 16.86 26.62
C ASN A 186 21.25 17.05 25.18
N VAL A 187 21.74 18.12 24.57
CA VAL A 187 21.61 18.39 23.12
C VAL A 187 22.53 17.53 22.21
N PRO A 188 23.50 16.68 22.63
CA PRO A 188 24.41 16.10 21.63
C PRO A 188 23.86 14.89 20.88
N PHE A 189 22.81 14.20 21.34
CA PHE A 189 22.42 12.92 20.71
C PHE A 189 21.67 13.10 19.38
N LYS A 190 20.86 14.15 19.24
CA LYS A 190 20.12 14.48 18.00
C LYS A 190 21.07 14.90 16.89
N ASP A 191 22.03 15.77 17.23
CA ASP A 191 23.07 16.24 16.31
C ASP A 191 24.10 15.15 16.00
N MET A 192 24.47 14.29 16.97
CA MET A 192 25.29 13.09 16.71
C MET A 192 24.58 12.09 15.80
N PHE A 193 23.29 11.83 16.00
CA PHE A 193 22.58 10.86 15.17
C PHE A 193 22.25 11.40 13.77
N GLN A 194 22.02 12.71 13.64
CA GLN A 194 21.89 13.37 12.34
C GLN A 194 23.23 13.45 11.60
N SER A 195 24.34 13.70 12.29
CA SER A 195 25.68 13.65 11.69
C SER A 195 26.14 12.22 11.35
N LEU A 196 25.55 11.21 11.99
CA LEU A 196 25.72 9.79 11.64
C LEU A 196 24.80 9.33 10.52
N ARG A 197 24.03 10.24 9.89
CA ARG A 197 23.20 9.91 8.73
C ARG A 197 23.87 10.46 7.45
N PRO A 198 24.19 9.61 6.47
CA PRO A 198 23.81 8.20 6.34
C PRO A 198 24.66 7.24 7.21
N ILE A 199 23.95 6.31 7.87
CA ILE A 199 24.55 5.26 8.73
C ILE A 199 25.43 4.34 7.88
N ASP A 200 25.07 4.15 6.62
CA ASP A 200 25.83 3.32 5.67
C ASP A 200 27.24 3.87 5.43
N ASP A 201 27.40 5.19 5.28
CA ASP A 201 28.71 5.82 5.08
C ASP A 201 29.52 5.85 6.39
N SER A 202 28.85 6.07 7.51
CA SER A 202 29.48 6.04 8.84
C SER A 202 29.98 4.63 9.19
N MET A 203 29.16 3.61 8.93
CA MET A 203 29.53 2.20 9.11
C MET A 203 30.63 1.79 8.11
N GLY A 204 30.51 2.20 6.85
CA GLY A 204 31.53 1.98 5.82
C GLY A 204 32.88 2.60 6.19
N PHE A 205 32.87 3.83 6.71
CA PHE A 205 34.07 4.52 7.20
C PHE A 205 34.68 3.80 8.40
N LEU A 206 33.88 3.41 9.39
CA LEU A 206 34.38 2.64 10.55
C LEU A 206 34.97 1.30 10.14
N ILE A 207 34.35 0.60 9.19
CA ILE A 207 34.89 -0.65 8.65
C ILE A 207 36.22 -0.40 7.93
N SER A 208 36.32 0.68 7.15
CA SER A 208 37.57 1.05 6.47
C SER A 208 38.67 1.39 7.47
N GLN A 209 38.35 2.17 8.52
CA GLN A 209 39.30 2.54 9.57
C GLN A 209 39.74 1.33 10.39
N LEU A 210 38.82 0.42 10.71
CA LEU A 210 39.17 -0.84 11.37
C LEU A 210 40.09 -1.68 10.49
N LYS A 211 39.80 -1.83 9.20
CA LYS A 211 40.68 -2.55 8.26
C LYS A 211 42.07 -1.93 8.21
N GLN A 212 42.15 -0.61 8.12
CA GLN A 212 43.43 0.10 8.12
C GLN A 212 44.20 -0.11 9.42
N LEU A 213 43.51 -0.06 10.57
CA LEU A 213 44.11 -0.33 11.87
C LEU A 213 44.56 -1.80 12.01
N TYR A 214 43.82 -2.75 11.44
CA TYR A 214 44.25 -4.14 11.37
C TYR A 214 45.53 -4.28 10.56
N THR A 215 45.61 -3.70 9.36
CA THR A 215 46.82 -3.72 8.53
C THR A 215 48.00 -3.03 9.22
N GLU A 216 47.77 -1.87 9.84
CA GLU A 216 48.79 -1.13 10.58
C GLU A 216 49.25 -1.88 11.84
N SER A 217 48.36 -2.68 12.46
CA SER A 217 48.72 -3.57 13.57
C SER A 217 49.50 -4.80 13.12
N GLU A 218 49.23 -5.33 11.93
CA GLU A 218 50.01 -6.43 11.34
C GLU A 218 51.43 -5.96 11.00
N ASP A 219 51.56 -4.74 10.45
CA ASP A 219 52.84 -4.15 10.08
C ASP A 219 53.69 -3.74 11.30
N ASN A 220 53.07 -3.18 12.35
CA ASN A 220 53.79 -2.63 13.51
C ASN A 220 53.83 -3.55 14.73
N CYS A 221 52.97 -4.56 14.82
CA CYS A 221 52.80 -5.39 16.01
C CYS A 221 52.89 -6.88 15.68
N SER A 222 53.95 -7.28 14.98
CA SER A 222 54.42 -8.66 15.12
C SER A 222 54.94 -8.84 16.53
N THR A 223 54.32 -9.75 17.29
CA THR A 223 54.76 -10.15 18.64
C THR A 223 56.27 -10.43 18.70
N GLN A 224 56.84 -10.91 17.59
CA GLN A 224 58.28 -11.14 17.41
C GLN A 224 59.14 -9.86 17.37
N LEU A 225 58.67 -8.76 16.77
CA LEU A 225 59.39 -7.48 16.75
C LEU A 225 59.40 -6.82 18.14
N VAL A 226 58.26 -6.84 18.82
CA VAL A 226 58.14 -6.35 20.21
C VAL A 226 58.99 -7.21 21.16
N GLN A 227 59.03 -8.53 20.96
CA GLN A 227 59.93 -9.44 21.69
C GLN A 227 61.41 -9.13 21.41
N SER A 228 61.77 -8.89 20.14
CA SER A 228 63.15 -8.57 19.74
C SER A 228 63.63 -7.22 20.29
N VAL A 229 62.77 -6.19 20.37
CA VAL A 229 63.09 -4.91 21.01
C VAL A 229 63.19 -5.06 22.53
N LEU A 230 62.37 -5.92 23.14
CA LEU A 230 62.51 -6.30 24.56
C LEU A 230 63.82 -7.04 24.83
N ASP A 231 64.24 -7.92 23.93
CA ASP A 231 65.48 -8.70 24.07
C ASP A 231 66.74 -7.88 23.69
N ASP A 232 66.65 -6.94 22.73
CA ASP A 232 67.71 -5.96 22.43
C ASP A 232 67.92 -4.98 23.59
N ASN A 233 66.85 -4.60 24.29
CA ASN A 233 66.94 -3.82 25.52
C ASN A 233 67.47 -4.63 26.71
N LYS A 234 67.30 -5.96 26.74
CA LYS A 234 68.01 -6.84 27.69
C LYS A 234 69.50 -6.93 27.38
N SER A 235 69.89 -6.96 26.11
CA SER A 235 71.31 -7.06 25.72
C SER A 235 72.07 -5.75 25.96
N LYS A 236 71.46 -4.59 25.67
CA LYS A 236 72.09 -3.27 25.86
C LYS A 236 72.21 -2.82 27.33
N ASN A 237 71.37 -3.34 28.23
CA ASN A 237 71.47 -3.05 29.67
C ASN A 237 72.33 -4.05 30.47
N SER A 238 73.05 -4.96 29.81
CA SER A 238 73.92 -5.94 30.48
C SER A 238 75.27 -5.39 30.96
N ASN A 239 75.53 -4.08 30.78
CA ASN A 239 76.73 -3.42 31.29
C ASN A 239 76.40 -2.23 32.20
N SER A 240 75.69 -2.49 33.31
CA SER A 240 75.90 -1.84 34.63
C SER A 240 74.70 -2.06 35.56
N ILE A 241 74.88 -2.95 36.55
CA ILE A 241 74.33 -2.93 37.92
C ILE A 241 72.81 -2.70 38.07
N GLY A 242 72.05 -3.75 38.43
CA GLY A 242 70.73 -3.57 39.08
C GLY A 242 69.69 -4.68 38.91
N ASP A 243 70.01 -5.91 39.27
CA ASP A 243 69.22 -7.13 39.02
C ASP A 243 67.97 -7.33 39.93
N LYS A 244 67.17 -6.28 40.19
CA LYS A 244 65.98 -6.38 41.08
C LYS A 244 64.66 -5.80 40.56
N ASN A 245 64.64 -5.06 39.45
CA ASN A 245 63.42 -4.38 38.97
C ASN A 245 62.67 -5.10 37.83
N HIS A 246 63.12 -6.27 37.37
CA HIS A 246 62.52 -6.94 36.20
C HIS A 246 61.27 -7.78 36.49
N LYS A 247 61.08 -8.28 37.73
CA LYS A 247 59.86 -9.03 38.09
C LYS A 247 58.61 -8.13 38.20
N THR A 248 58.76 -6.86 38.56
CA THR A 248 57.62 -5.97 38.81
C THR A 248 56.93 -5.46 37.53
N LEU A 249 57.67 -5.34 36.41
CA LEU A 249 57.11 -4.86 35.14
C LEU A 249 56.34 -5.95 34.38
N LEU A 250 56.85 -7.19 34.33
CA LEU A 250 56.14 -8.34 33.74
C LEU A 250 54.86 -8.66 34.52
N SER A 251 54.91 -8.60 35.85
CA SER A 251 53.71 -8.78 36.68
C SER A 251 52.70 -7.65 36.50
N ARG A 252 53.14 -6.40 36.23
CA ARG A 252 52.23 -5.29 35.97
C ARG A 252 51.56 -5.40 34.59
N ALA A 253 52.29 -5.83 33.56
CA ALA A 253 51.71 -6.06 32.23
C ALA A 253 50.68 -7.20 32.27
N GLN A 254 51.00 -8.33 32.90
CA GLN A 254 50.07 -9.45 33.10
C GLN A 254 48.87 -9.05 33.98
N TYR A 255 49.07 -8.18 34.96
CA TYR A 255 47.97 -7.63 35.76
C TYR A 255 47.05 -6.72 34.93
N ILE A 256 47.61 -5.85 34.08
CA ILE A 256 46.81 -4.99 33.19
C ILE A 256 46.02 -5.83 32.18
N GLU A 257 46.60 -6.91 31.65
CA GLU A 257 45.93 -7.83 30.72
C GLU A 257 44.78 -8.61 31.38
N THR A 258 45.00 -9.15 32.58
CA THR A 258 43.95 -9.83 33.35
C THR A 258 42.82 -8.88 33.77
N VAL A 259 43.15 -7.64 34.14
CA VAL A 259 42.14 -6.61 34.44
C VAL A 259 41.39 -6.19 33.17
N ALA A 260 42.08 -6.00 32.03
CA ALA A 260 41.43 -5.68 30.76
C ALA A 260 40.46 -6.79 30.31
N ASN A 261 40.86 -8.06 30.42
CA ASN A 261 40.01 -9.20 30.09
C ASN A 261 38.79 -9.32 31.03
N SER A 262 38.95 -9.07 32.33
CA SER A 262 37.80 -9.06 33.25
C SER A 262 36.83 -7.88 33.00
N VAL A 263 37.32 -6.73 32.56
CA VAL A 263 36.48 -5.58 32.14
C VAL A 263 35.74 -5.87 30.83
N LEU A 264 36.37 -6.57 29.89
CA LEU A 264 35.72 -7.02 28.65
C LEU A 264 34.67 -8.11 28.92
N GLU A 265 34.97 -9.09 29.77
CA GLU A 265 34.03 -10.14 30.18
C GLU A 265 32.83 -9.56 30.93
N SER A 266 33.05 -8.62 31.86
CA SER A 266 31.95 -7.94 32.57
C SER A 266 31.07 -7.11 31.63
N ARG A 267 31.63 -6.40 30.63
CA ARG A 267 30.82 -5.72 29.60
C ARG A 267 30.06 -6.69 28.71
N SER A 268 30.66 -7.83 28.33
CA SER A 268 29.98 -8.85 27.52
C SER A 268 28.80 -9.52 28.26
N ASN A 269 28.88 -9.61 29.59
CA ASN A 269 27.80 -10.15 30.42
C ASN A 269 26.66 -9.14 30.63
N VAL A 270 26.94 -7.83 30.67
CA VAL A 270 25.90 -6.78 30.70
C VAL A 270 25.04 -6.78 29.42
N SER A 271 25.63 -7.09 28.27
CA SER A 271 24.88 -7.28 27.01
C SER A 271 23.98 -8.52 27.02
N LYS A 272 24.34 -9.57 27.77
CA LYS A 272 23.52 -10.80 27.90
C LYS A 272 22.43 -10.72 28.96
N THR A 273 22.53 -9.81 29.93
CA THR A 273 21.52 -9.64 30.98
C THR A 273 20.35 -8.73 30.57
N ASN A 274 20.54 -7.84 29.60
CA ASN A 274 19.46 -6.96 29.12
C ASN A 274 18.49 -7.64 28.12
N ASP A 275 18.88 -8.75 27.49
CA ASP A 275 18.01 -9.51 26.57
C ASP A 275 17.22 -10.65 27.25
N ARG A 276 17.31 -10.81 28.58
CA ARG A 276 16.65 -11.91 29.31
C ARG A 276 15.54 -11.51 30.30
N GLN A 277 15.09 -10.25 30.30
CA GLN A 277 14.01 -9.80 31.20
C GLN A 277 12.73 -9.28 30.53
N ILE A 278 12.56 -9.48 29.22
CA ILE A 278 11.25 -9.30 28.58
C ILE A 278 10.93 -10.58 27.81
N PHE A 279 9.81 -11.21 28.15
CA PHE A 279 9.30 -12.51 27.66
C PHE A 279 9.71 -13.79 28.41
N THR A 280 9.28 -13.90 29.67
CA THR A 280 8.75 -15.19 30.16
C THR A 280 7.43 -14.95 30.90
N ASN A 281 6.34 -14.80 30.14
CA ASN A 281 5.01 -15.16 30.56
C ASN A 281 4.18 -15.46 29.30
N ASN A 282 4.22 -16.72 28.87
CA ASN A 282 3.05 -17.49 28.42
C ASN A 282 3.51 -18.86 27.89
N ASN A 283 3.15 -19.89 28.66
CA ASN A 283 2.99 -21.29 28.31
C ASN A 283 2.85 -21.59 26.80
N ILE A 284 3.86 -22.24 26.21
CA ILE A 284 3.68 -23.28 25.19
C ILE A 284 4.78 -24.33 25.42
N ASN A 285 4.47 -25.35 26.23
CA ASN A 285 5.19 -26.62 26.20
C ASN A 285 4.76 -27.40 24.96
N ASN A 286 5.71 -28.10 24.34
CA ASN A 286 5.60 -29.08 23.26
C ASN A 286 5.33 -28.59 21.83
N ILE A 287 6.42 -28.32 21.10
CA ILE A 287 6.55 -28.72 19.69
C ILE A 287 7.94 -29.36 19.54
N GLN A 288 7.98 -30.67 19.30
CA GLN A 288 9.21 -31.35 18.85
C GLN A 288 9.46 -30.93 17.39
N ILE A 289 10.64 -30.40 17.11
CA ILE A 289 11.10 -30.10 15.75
C ILE A 289 11.82 -31.37 15.27
N GLU A 290 11.21 -32.09 14.32
CA GLU A 290 11.88 -33.13 13.53
C GLU A 290 12.67 -32.49 12.38
N ASP A 291 13.85 -33.02 12.09
CA ASP A 291 14.73 -32.60 11.00
C ASP A 291 14.04 -32.76 9.63
N PRO A 292 14.33 -31.88 8.64
CA PRO A 292 13.71 -31.96 7.33
C PRO A 292 14.18 -33.20 6.54
N ASP A 293 13.22 -33.98 6.05
CA ASP A 293 13.44 -35.17 5.20
C ASP A 293 14.00 -34.76 3.82
N LEU A 294 15.26 -35.12 3.57
CA LEU A 294 16.03 -34.81 2.35
C LEU A 294 15.75 -35.76 1.17
N SER A 295 14.72 -36.60 1.25
CA SER A 295 14.40 -37.57 0.19
C SER A 295 13.73 -36.99 -1.08
N LEU A 296 13.36 -35.70 -1.10
CA LEU A 296 12.69 -35.06 -2.25
C LEU A 296 13.63 -34.38 -3.28
N PHE A 297 14.95 -34.44 -3.10
CA PHE A 297 15.90 -33.82 -4.04
C PHE A 297 16.48 -34.76 -5.11
N ASN A 298 16.08 -36.04 -5.12
CA ASN A 298 16.65 -37.06 -6.03
C ASN A 298 15.75 -37.44 -7.22
N GLU A 299 14.68 -36.70 -7.53
CA GLU A 299 13.90 -36.88 -8.77
C GLU A 299 13.73 -35.56 -9.53
N LEU A 300 14.87 -35.02 -10.01
CA LEU A 300 14.96 -34.02 -11.07
C LEU A 300 15.94 -34.53 -12.14
#